data_AF-W2CIZ2-F1
#
_entry.id   AF-W2CIZ2-F1
#
_cell.length_a   1.000
_cell.length_b   1.000
_cell.length_c   1.000
_cell.angle_alpha   90.00
_cell.angle_beta   90.00
_cell.angle_gamma   90.00
#
_symmetry.space_group_name_H-M   'P 1'
#
loop_
_entity.id
_entity.type
_entity.pdbx_description
1 polymer ?
#
loop_
_entity_poly.entity_id
_entity_poly.type
_entity_poly.pdbx_seq_one_letter_code
_entity_poly.pdbx_strand_id
1 'polypeptide(L)'
;METRDDYKGVNYDDIIPFRAIHPGEILWEELKARRISRKAFAGQLGIERSVLTSLLKGRRDFTPDLAQRLEQALHIDATLWTNLQAAYENDLRRIAERERQEAAPAAPIAMQYAV
;
A
#
# COMPACT_ATOMS: atom_id res chain seq x y z
N MET A 1 27.39 -19.01 -11.08
CA MET A 1 26.17 -18.84 -10.28
C MET A 1 25.03 -18.83 -11.29
N GLU A 2 24.55 -20.00 -11.67
CA GLU A 2 23.41 -20.10 -12.58
C GLU A 2 22.17 -19.68 -11.78
N THR A 3 21.53 -18.59 -12.20
CA THR A 3 20.16 -18.32 -11.76
C THR A 3 19.33 -19.48 -12.28
N ARG A 4 18.90 -20.39 -11.39
CA ARG A 4 17.85 -21.35 -11.77
C ARG A 4 16.67 -20.47 -12.20
N ASP A 5 16.26 -20.66 -13.46
CA ASP A 5 15.21 -19.88 -14.11
C ASP A 5 13.85 -20.41 -13.64
N ASP A 6 13.58 -20.20 -12.35
CA ASP A 6 12.43 -20.77 -11.60
C ASP A 6 11.10 -20.11 -12.00
N TYR A 7 11.14 -19.04 -12.80
CA TYR A 7 10.00 -18.17 -13.06
C TYR A 7 9.22 -18.52 -14.33
N LYS A 8 9.62 -19.57 -15.07
CA LYS A 8 8.85 -20.04 -16.24
C LYS A 8 7.49 -20.57 -15.79
N GLY A 9 6.42 -19.85 -16.15
CA GLY A 9 5.04 -20.23 -15.89
C GLY A 9 4.38 -19.51 -14.71
N VAL A 10 5.06 -18.54 -14.08
CA VAL A 10 4.43 -17.67 -13.07
C VAL A 10 3.48 -16.71 -13.80
N ASN A 11 2.19 -16.77 -13.47
CA ASN A 11 1.26 -15.72 -13.85
C ASN A 11 1.50 -14.51 -12.93
N TYR A 12 2.09 -13.45 -13.47
CA TYR A 12 2.41 -12.24 -12.72
C TYR A 12 1.17 -11.48 -12.25
N ASP A 13 0.01 -11.69 -12.89
CA ASP A 13 -1.26 -11.06 -12.49
C ASP A 13 -1.78 -11.60 -11.14
N ASP A 14 -1.38 -12.81 -10.75
CA ASP A 14 -1.83 -13.47 -9.52
C ASP A 14 -0.90 -13.20 -8.32
N ILE A 15 0.17 -12.42 -8.50
CA ILE A 15 1.13 -12.13 -7.43
C ILE A 15 0.47 -11.25 -6.36
N ILE A 16 0.56 -11.71 -5.11
CA ILE A 16 0.14 -10.95 -3.93
C ILE A 16 1.39 -10.28 -3.33
N PRO A 17 1.39 -8.95 -3.12
CA PRO A 17 2.54 -8.29 -2.54
C PRO A 17 2.82 -8.78 -1.12
N PHE A 18 4.09 -8.71 -0.70
CA PHE A 18 4.46 -9.07 0.67
C PHE A 18 3.81 -8.15 1.70
N ARG A 19 3.84 -6.83 1.44
CA ARG A 19 3.19 -5.78 2.25
C ARG A 19 2.41 -4.83 1.35
N ALA A 20 1.28 -4.32 1.83
CA ALA A 20 0.56 -3.22 1.20
C ALA A 20 1.31 -1.90 1.48
N ILE A 21 1.45 -1.05 0.46
CA ILE A 21 2.12 0.25 0.58
C ILE A 21 1.07 1.34 0.66
N HIS A 22 1.02 2.07 1.78
CA HIS A 22 0.04 3.13 1.94
C HIS A 22 0.40 4.34 1.05
N PRO A 23 -0.57 5.03 0.41
CA PRO A 23 -0.28 6.20 -0.44
C PRO A 23 0.43 7.35 0.30
N GLY A 24 0.24 7.39 1.63
CA GLY A 24 0.93 8.30 2.54
C GLY A 24 2.46 8.10 2.60
N GLU A 25 2.95 6.86 2.42
CA GLU A 25 4.39 6.60 2.28
C GLU A 25 4.93 7.21 0.98
N ILE A 26 4.18 7.06 -0.12
CA ILE A 26 4.52 7.62 -1.44
C ILE A 26 4.54 9.15 -1.37
N LEU A 27 3.50 9.75 -0.79
CA LEU A 27 3.44 11.20 -0.57
C LEU A 27 4.63 11.69 0.26
N TRP A 28 5.07 10.91 1.25
CA TRP A 28 6.21 11.31 2.08
C TRP A 28 7.53 11.36 1.29
N GLU A 29 7.77 10.35 0.44
CA GLU A 29 8.94 10.34 -0.44
C GLU A 29 8.89 11.49 -1.46
N GLU A 30 7.70 11.80 -2.01
CA GLU A 30 7.52 12.93 -2.93
C GLU A 30 7.87 14.28 -2.25
N LEU A 31 7.40 14.49 -1.02
CA LEU A 31 7.70 15.71 -0.27
C LEU A 31 9.19 15.83 0.05
N LYS A 32 9.85 14.72 0.37
CA LYS A 32 11.31 14.68 0.57
C LYS A 32 12.07 15.04 -0.70
N ALA A 33 11.69 14.45 -1.84
CA ALA A 33 12.31 14.70 -3.13
C ALA A 33 12.21 16.19 -3.52
N ARG A 34 11.06 16.82 -3.25
CA ARG A 34 10.84 18.26 -3.47
C ARG A 34 11.39 19.17 -2.38
N ARG A 35 11.98 18.61 -1.31
CA ARG A 35 12.46 19.34 -0.12
C ARG A 35 11.37 20.21 0.54
N ILE A 36 10.12 19.77 0.48
CA ILE A 36 8.99 20.46 1.09
C ILE A 36 8.84 20.01 2.54
N SER A 37 8.79 20.96 3.48
CA SER A 37 8.55 20.64 4.88
C SER A 37 7.09 20.26 5.13
N ARG A 38 6.85 19.28 6.02
CA ARG A 38 5.48 18.89 6.45
C ARG A 38 4.65 20.07 6.94
N LYS A 39 5.27 21.02 7.65
CA LYS A 39 4.57 22.20 8.18
C LYS A 39 4.09 23.11 7.03
N ALA A 40 4.98 23.40 6.08
CA ALA A 40 4.63 24.22 4.92
C ALA A 40 3.54 23.55 4.08
N PHE A 41 3.67 22.25 3.84
CA PHE A 41 2.70 21.50 3.04
C PHE A 41 1.32 21.42 3.68
N ALA A 42 1.23 21.20 5.00
CA ALA A 42 -0.04 21.23 5.72
C ALA A 42 -0.74 22.59 5.55
N GLY A 43 0.03 23.69 5.63
CA GLY A 43 -0.47 25.04 5.37
C GLY A 43 -0.97 25.22 3.93
N GLN A 44 -0.24 24.69 2.94
CA GLN A 44 -0.62 24.76 1.53
C GLN A 44 -1.92 23.98 1.24
N LEU A 45 -2.14 22.85 1.90
CA LEU A 45 -3.37 22.06 1.77
C LEU A 45 -4.55 22.63 2.58
N GLY A 46 -4.30 23.58 3.47
CA GLY A 46 -5.31 24.12 4.39
C GLY A 46 -5.77 23.11 5.45
N ILE A 47 -4.91 22.17 5.83
CA ILE A 47 -5.20 21.15 6.86
C ILE A 47 -4.28 21.30 8.06
N GLU A 48 -4.72 20.77 9.19
CA GLU A 48 -3.91 20.77 10.40
C GLU A 48 -2.73 19.76 10.29
N ARG A 49 -1.59 20.08 10.91
CA ARG A 49 -0.35 19.32 10.76
C ARG A 49 -0.45 17.88 11.29
N SER A 50 -1.23 17.64 12.34
CA SER A 50 -1.50 16.29 12.85
C SER A 50 -2.32 15.47 11.85
N VAL A 51 -3.23 16.10 11.08
CA VAL A 51 -3.96 15.44 10.00
C VAL A 51 -3.00 14.99 8.91
N LEU A 52 -2.13 15.88 8.43
CA LEU A 52 -1.09 15.51 7.46
C LEU A 52 -0.19 14.40 8.02
N THR A 53 0.23 14.50 9.28
CA THR A 53 1.09 13.48 9.90
C THR A 53 0.39 12.11 9.98
N SER A 54 -0.91 12.09 10.20
CA SER A 54 -1.71 10.85 10.23
C SER A 54 -1.84 10.24 8.84
N LEU A 55 -2.04 11.08 7.81
CA LEU A 55 -2.04 10.66 6.40
C LEU A 55 -0.70 10.03 5.99
N LEU A 56 0.42 10.71 6.28
CA LEU A 56 1.75 10.22 5.95
C LEU A 56 2.12 8.92 6.69
N LYS A 57 1.51 8.66 7.86
CA LYS A 57 1.71 7.43 8.64
C LYS A 57 0.75 6.30 8.25
N GLY A 58 -0.12 6.49 7.27
CA GLY A 58 -1.11 5.50 6.88
C GLY A 58 -2.21 5.24 7.90
N ARG A 59 -2.52 6.25 8.74
CA ARG A 59 -3.63 6.18 9.71
C ARG A 59 -4.92 6.82 9.20
N ARG A 60 -4.88 7.39 7.99
CA ARG A 60 -6.01 8.05 7.34
C ARG A 60 -5.91 7.79 5.85
N ASP A 61 -7.08 7.58 5.25
CA ASP A 61 -7.22 7.34 3.83
C ASP A 61 -7.23 8.63 3.03
N PHE A 62 -6.90 8.51 1.75
CA PHE A 62 -6.96 9.62 0.80
C PHE A 62 -8.39 9.77 0.26
N THR A 63 -9.08 10.80 0.72
CA THR A 63 -10.41 11.15 0.21
C THR A 63 -10.34 11.90 -1.13
N PRO A 64 -11.41 11.90 -1.94
CA PRO A 64 -11.44 12.67 -3.19
C PRO A 64 -11.16 14.18 -3.00
N ASP A 65 -11.69 14.80 -1.92
CA ASP A 65 -11.40 16.20 -1.59
C ASP A 65 -9.91 16.42 -1.32
N LEU A 66 -9.27 15.53 -0.55
CA LEU A 66 -7.84 15.60 -0.30
C LEU A 66 -7.03 15.41 -1.58
N ALA A 67 -7.44 14.49 -2.45
CA ALA A 67 -6.79 14.24 -3.74
C ALA A 67 -6.80 15.50 -4.61
N GLN A 68 -7.92 16.23 -4.67
CA GLN A 68 -7.98 17.51 -5.38
C GLN A 68 -7.05 18.57 -4.77
N ARG A 69 -6.98 18.67 -3.44
CA ARG A 69 -6.04 19.59 -2.77
C ARG A 69 -4.58 19.23 -3.09
N LEU A 70 -4.26 17.94 -3.15
CA LEU A 70 -2.92 17.46 -3.50
C LEU A 70 -2.57 17.79 -4.95
N GLU A 71 -3.53 17.67 -5.87
CA GLU A 71 -3.34 18.06 -7.26
C GLU A 71 -3.00 19.54 -7.39
N GLN A 72 -3.75 20.41 -6.71
CA GLN A 72 -3.46 21.85 -6.70
C GLN A 72 -2.09 22.17 -6.07
N ALA A 73 -1.65 21.38 -5.09
CA ALA A 73 -0.40 21.63 -4.38
C ALA A 73 0.85 21.05 -5.08
N LEU A 74 0.72 19.91 -5.76
CA LEU A 74 1.83 19.14 -6.32
C LEU A 74 1.82 19.05 -7.85
N HIS A 75 0.72 19.46 -8.49
CA HIS A 75 0.46 19.25 -9.92
C HIS A 75 0.52 17.78 -10.33
N ILE A 76 0.04 16.91 -9.43
CA ILE A 76 -0.10 15.47 -9.65
C ILE A 76 -1.60 15.17 -9.65
N ASP A 77 -2.08 14.59 -10.73
CA ASP A 77 -3.50 14.30 -10.96
C ASP A 77 -4.20 13.66 -9.75
N ALA A 78 -5.39 14.17 -9.36
CA ALA A 78 -6.13 13.67 -8.21
C ALA A 78 -6.46 12.18 -8.32
N THR A 79 -6.71 11.67 -9.52
CA THR A 79 -7.06 10.26 -9.73
C THR A 79 -5.93 9.32 -9.34
N LEU A 80 -4.67 9.77 -9.45
CA LEU A 80 -3.52 8.99 -9.00
C LEU A 80 -3.65 8.65 -7.51
N TRP A 81 -3.96 9.64 -6.67
CA TRP A 81 -4.05 9.46 -5.22
C TRP A 81 -5.20 8.53 -4.83
N THR A 82 -6.35 8.67 -5.46
CA THR A 82 -7.50 7.78 -5.22
C THR A 82 -7.22 6.36 -5.72
N ASN A 83 -6.53 6.21 -6.84
CA ASN A 83 -6.17 4.91 -7.38
C ASN A 83 -5.13 4.20 -6.48
N LEU A 84 -4.15 4.94 -5.95
CA LEU A 84 -3.21 4.39 -4.98
C LEU A 84 -3.91 3.91 -3.71
N GLN A 85 -4.90 4.66 -3.21
CA GLN A 85 -5.70 4.24 -2.06
C GLN A 85 -6.49 2.96 -2.36
N ALA A 86 -7.15 2.90 -3.52
CA ALA A 86 -7.89 1.70 -3.93
C ALA A 86 -6.97 0.47 -4.11
N ALA A 87 -5.78 0.66 -4.67
CA ALA A 87 -4.77 -0.38 -4.81
C ALA A 87 -4.30 -0.89 -3.44
N TYR A 88 -3.99 0.03 -2.52
CA TYR A 88 -3.62 -0.30 -1.14
C TYR A 88 -4.69 -1.14 -0.42
N GLU A 89 -5.96 -0.76 -0.55
CA GLU A 89 -7.08 -1.50 0.03
C GLU A 89 -7.25 -2.90 -0.58
N ASN A 90 -7.01 -3.04 -1.89
CA ASN A 90 -7.01 -4.33 -2.57
C ASN A 90 -5.88 -5.22 -2.04
N ASP A 91 -4.67 -4.68 -1.95
CA ASP A 91 -3.50 -5.39 -1.45
C ASP A 91 -3.71 -5.88 -0.01
N LEU A 92 -4.27 -5.03 0.87
CA LEU A 92 -4.62 -5.44 2.23
C LEU A 92 -5.56 -6.66 2.25
N ARG A 93 -6.57 -6.68 1.37
CA ARG A 93 -7.53 -7.80 1.28
C ARG A 93 -6.84 -9.06 0.79
N ARG A 94 -6.01 -8.97 -0.25
CA ARG A 94 -5.27 -10.12 -0.81
C ARG A 94 -4.27 -10.69 0.20
N ILE A 95 -3.58 -9.82 0.94
CA ILE A 95 -2.65 -10.22 2.00
C ILE A 95 -3.38 -10.93 3.14
N ALA A 96 -4.49 -10.36 3.63
CA ALA A 96 -5.27 -10.97 4.69
C ALA A 96 -5.86 -12.34 4.27
N GLU A 97 -6.24 -12.50 3.00
CA GLU A 97 -6.72 -13.76 2.46
C GLU A 97 -5.58 -14.79 2.36
N ARG A 98 -4.39 -14.40 1.89
CA ARG A 98 -3.19 -15.25 1.92
C ARG A 98 -2.87 -15.71 3.34
N GLU A 99 -2.84 -14.80 4.31
CA GLU A 99 -2.57 -15.12 5.71
C GLU A 99 -3.62 -16.06 6.30
N ARG A 100 -4.90 -15.90 5.92
CA ARG A 100 -5.97 -16.81 6.33
C ARG A 100 -5.80 -18.21 5.73
N GLN A 101 -5.39 -18.31 4.47
CA GLN A 101 -5.14 -19.59 3.80
C GLN A 101 -3.93 -20.32 4.38
N GLU A 102 -2.88 -19.58 4.73
CA GLU A 102 -1.70 -20.12 5.41
C GLU A 102 -2.00 -20.54 6.86
N ALA A 103 -2.90 -19.82 7.54
CA ALA A 103 -3.32 -20.12 8.91
C ALA A 103 -4.38 -21.23 9.03
N ALA A 104 -5.12 -21.53 7.95
CA ALA A 104 -5.98 -22.71 7.89
C ALA A 104 -5.07 -23.95 7.92
N PRO A 105 -5.08 -24.75 9.00
CA PRO A 105 -4.07 -25.79 9.19
C PRO A 105 -4.11 -26.77 8.01
N ALA A 106 -2.92 -27.08 7.48
CA ALA A 106 -2.72 -28.33 6.76
C ALA A 106 -3.33 -29.44 7.62
N ALA A 107 -4.45 -30.01 7.16
CA ALA A 107 -5.09 -31.14 7.83
C ALA A 107 -4.00 -32.15 8.22
N PRO A 108 -3.99 -32.68 9.45
CA PRO A 108 -2.90 -33.52 9.90
C PRO A 108 -2.79 -34.73 8.95
N ILE A 109 -1.76 -34.72 8.12
CA ILE A 109 -1.34 -35.92 7.40
C ILE A 109 -0.75 -36.83 8.47
N ALA A 110 -1.28 -38.05 8.54
CA ALA A 110 -0.87 -39.18 9.37
C ALA A 110 -1.47 -39.28 10.79
N MET A 111 -2.64 -39.95 10.84
CA MET A 111 -2.76 -41.15 11.68
C MET A 111 -3.19 -42.33 10.80
N GLN A 112 -2.41 -42.57 9.73
CA GLN A 112 -2.37 -43.81 8.96
C GLN A 112 -0.96 -44.40 9.06
N TYR A 113 -0.59 -44.78 10.28
CA TYR A 113 0.28 -45.93 10.54
C TYR A 113 -0.62 -46.82 11.42
N ALA A 114 -1.27 -47.88 10.90
CA ALA A 114 -0.71 -49.24 10.82
C ALA A 114 0.16 -49.53 12.06
N VAL A 115 -0.29 -50.31 13.05
CA VAL A 115 -0.60 -51.76 13.02
C VAL A 115 -1.63 -52.10 14.09
#